data_AF-A0AAQ2FQ30-F1
#
_entry.id   AF-A0AAQ2FQ30-F1
#
_cell.length_a   1.000
_cell.length_b   1.000
_cell.length_c   1.000
_cell.angle_alpha   90.00
_cell.angle_beta   90.00
_cell.angle_gamma   90.00
#
_symmetry.space_group_name_H-M   'P 1'
#
loop_
_entity.id
_entity.type
_entity.pdbx_description
1 polymer ?
#
loop_
_entity_poly.entity_id
_entity_poly.type
_entity_poly.pdbx_seq_one_letter_code
_entity_poly.pdbx_strand_id
1 'polypeptide(L)'
;MKHSPPSFYTTTALFDLWKASMMGMELWSSSLSTIARRQQLWQTQPFFSPSMMRENQRMVTEKMEASMEAGLVVQKALLNAMSGRYAPWWITSQKAMQPYHRRSSANSRRLSR
;
A
#
# COMPACT_ATOMS: atom_id res chain seq x y z
N MET A 1 0.66 -4.82 -44.35
CA MET A 1 0.99 -5.09 -42.94
C MET A 1 1.83 -3.93 -42.42
N LYS A 2 1.25 -3.03 -41.61
CA LYS A 2 2.00 -1.92 -41.00
C LYS A 2 2.72 -2.46 -39.76
N HIS A 3 4.02 -2.72 -39.89
CA HIS A 3 4.88 -2.93 -38.73
C HIS A 3 5.12 -1.58 -38.07
N SER A 4 4.30 -1.25 -37.07
CA SER A 4 4.68 -0.23 -36.08
C SER A 4 5.84 -0.79 -35.25
N PRO A 5 6.92 -0.03 -35.03
CA PRO A 5 7.99 -0.50 -34.16
C PRO A 5 7.46 -0.65 -32.73
N PRO A 6 7.94 -1.62 -31.95
CA PRO A 6 7.68 -1.66 -30.52
C PRO A 6 8.41 -0.46 -29.90
N SER A 7 7.69 0.62 -29.61
CA SER A 7 8.25 1.74 -28.85
C SER A 7 8.36 1.29 -27.40
N PHE A 8 9.53 0.74 -27.09
CA PHE A 8 9.99 0.47 -25.74
C PHE A 8 9.95 1.79 -24.95
N TYR A 9 9.04 1.88 -23.99
CA TYR A 9 9.06 2.83 -22.87
C TYR A 9 9.33 4.30 -23.22
N THR A 10 8.28 5.07 -23.54
CA THR A 10 8.37 6.53 -23.54
C THR A 10 8.89 7.03 -22.18
N THR A 11 9.81 8.01 -22.15
CA THR A 11 10.40 8.57 -20.91
C THR A 11 9.36 8.92 -19.85
N THR A 12 8.17 9.35 -20.28
CA THR A 12 7.01 9.62 -19.44
C THR A 12 6.46 8.40 -18.71
N ALA A 13 6.41 7.23 -19.35
CA ALA A 13 5.91 5.99 -18.76
C ALA A 13 6.89 5.43 -17.73
N LEU A 14 8.20 5.54 -17.98
CA LEU A 14 9.23 5.20 -17.00
C LEU A 14 9.17 6.12 -15.78
N PHE A 15 9.02 7.42 -16.02
CA PHE A 15 8.92 8.41 -14.95
C PHE A 15 7.69 8.18 -14.06
N ASP A 16 6.57 7.81 -14.67
CA ASP A 16 5.37 7.49 -13.92
C ASP A 16 5.46 6.15 -13.17
N LEU A 17 6.08 5.13 -13.75
CA LEU A 17 6.36 3.87 -13.06
C LEU A 17 7.27 4.11 -11.86
N TRP A 18 8.27 4.98 -12.01
CA TRP A 18 9.16 5.40 -10.92
C TRP A 18 8.38 6.10 -9.81
N LYS A 19 7.50 7.06 -10.13
CA LYS A 19 6.63 7.72 -9.13
C LYS A 19 5.70 6.72 -8.42
N ALA A 20 5.10 5.79 -9.16
CA ALA A 20 4.26 4.75 -8.57
C ALA A 20 5.06 3.83 -7.63
N SER A 21 6.32 3.55 -7.98
CA SER A 21 7.24 2.75 -7.15
C SER A 21 7.66 3.50 -5.88
N MET A 22 8.01 4.79 -5.98
CA MET A 22 8.29 5.65 -4.83
C MET A 22 7.12 5.69 -3.86
N MET A 23 5.91 5.95 -4.37
CA MET A 23 4.68 5.95 -3.57
C MET A 23 4.43 4.59 -2.90
N GLY A 24 4.66 3.48 -3.60
CA GLY A 24 4.56 2.14 -3.02
C GLY A 24 5.55 1.92 -1.86
N MET A 25 6.80 2.37 -2.01
CA MET A 25 7.81 2.29 -0.96
C MET A 25 7.48 3.18 0.24
N GLU A 26 6.94 4.38 0.02
CA GLU A 26 6.48 5.26 1.09
C GLU A 26 5.32 4.63 1.88
N LEU A 27 4.36 3.99 1.19
CA LEU A 27 3.26 3.26 1.84
C LEU A 27 3.76 2.08 2.67
N TRP A 28 4.67 1.29 2.12
CA TRP A 28 5.24 0.14 2.82
C TRP A 28 6.10 0.53 4.01
N SER A 29 7.02 1.48 3.84
CA SER A 29 7.87 1.96 4.93
C SER A 29 7.03 2.57 6.06
N SER A 30 6.05 3.42 5.74
CA SER A 30 5.13 4.00 6.73
C SER A 30 4.33 2.93 7.48
N SER A 31 3.89 1.89 6.77
CA SER A 31 3.15 0.78 7.36
C SER A 31 4.02 -0.03 8.30
N LEU A 32 5.23 -0.39 7.88
CA LEU A 32 6.21 -1.11 8.69
C LEU A 32 6.62 -0.30 9.93
N SER A 33 6.90 0.99 9.80
CA SER A 33 7.20 1.86 10.94
C SER A 33 6.04 1.95 11.93
N THR A 34 4.79 1.98 11.44
CA THR A 34 3.62 1.96 12.32
C THR A 34 3.52 0.63 13.10
N ILE A 35 3.73 -0.49 12.41
CA ILE A 35 3.68 -1.82 13.02
C ILE A 35 4.79 -1.97 14.06
N ALA A 36 6.03 -1.58 13.71
CA ALA A 36 7.17 -1.60 14.60
C ALA A 36 6.93 -0.75 15.87
N ARG A 37 6.38 0.46 15.71
CA ARG A 37 6.03 1.31 16.86
C ARG A 37 4.96 0.67 17.75
N ARG A 38 3.94 0.03 17.17
CA ARG A 38 2.92 -0.69 17.94
C ARG A 38 3.48 -1.92 18.65
N GLN A 39 4.39 -2.65 18.02
CA GLN A 39 5.12 -3.76 18.64
C GLN A 39 5.97 -3.29 19.82
N GLN A 40 6.71 -2.18 19.64
CA GLN A 40 7.52 -1.60 20.71
C GLN A 40 6.66 -1.13 21.89
N LEU A 41 5.50 -0.52 21.61
CA LEU A 41 4.54 -0.15 22.66
C LEU A 41 4.09 -1.38 23.46
N TRP A 42 3.93 -2.54 22.81
CA TRP A 42 3.61 -3.76 23.53
C TRP A 42 4.73 -4.22 24.48
N GLN A 43 5.98 -4.01 24.13
CA GLN A 43 7.09 -4.43 24.98
C GLN A 43 7.36 -3.46 26.15
N THR A 44 6.89 -2.22 26.06
CA THR A 44 7.34 -1.13 26.95
C THR A 44 6.26 -0.53 27.83
N GLN A 45 4.97 -0.73 27.52
CA GLN A 45 3.87 -0.11 28.26
C GLN A 45 3.00 -1.18 28.96
N PRO A 46 2.56 -0.95 30.21
CA PRO A 46 1.61 -1.85 30.87
C PRO A 46 0.29 -1.92 30.10
N PHE A 47 -0.19 -3.13 29.85
CA PHE A 47 -1.40 -3.35 29.07
C PHE A 47 -2.66 -3.01 29.85
N PHE A 48 -3.20 -1.82 29.61
CA PHE A 48 -4.37 -1.32 30.32
C PHE A 48 -5.66 -2.15 30.08
N SER A 49 -5.72 -3.03 29.07
CA SER A 49 -6.75 -4.08 28.98
C SER A 49 -6.47 -5.18 27.92
N PRO A 50 -6.90 -6.44 28.15
CA PRO A 50 -6.81 -7.52 27.15
C PRO A 50 -7.65 -7.29 25.88
N SER A 51 -8.71 -6.49 25.95
CA SER A 51 -9.51 -6.09 24.79
C SER A 51 -8.74 -5.14 23.87
N MET A 52 -8.06 -4.13 24.45
CA MET A 52 -7.21 -3.20 23.69
C MET A 52 -6.02 -3.89 23.03
N MET A 53 -5.43 -4.90 23.68
CA MET A 53 -4.38 -5.72 23.07
C MET A 53 -4.87 -6.44 21.82
N ARG A 54 -6.00 -7.14 21.91
CA ARG A 54 -6.59 -7.87 20.78
C ARG A 54 -6.96 -6.94 19.62
N GLU A 55 -7.52 -5.77 19.92
CA GLU A 55 -7.82 -4.78 18.89
C GLU A 55 -6.52 -4.22 18.26
N ASN A 56 -5.47 -4.00 19.04
CA ASN A 56 -4.16 -3.61 18.50
C ASN A 56 -3.56 -4.67 17.57
N GLN A 57 -3.61 -5.94 17.94
CA GLN A 57 -3.17 -7.05 17.10
C GLN A 57 -3.97 -7.11 15.79
N ARG A 58 -5.29 -6.99 15.88
CA ARG A 58 -6.18 -6.91 14.72
C ARG A 58 -5.79 -5.76 13.79
N MET A 59 -5.53 -4.57 14.32
CA MET A 59 -5.12 -3.42 13.52
C MET A 59 -3.78 -3.64 12.80
N VAL A 60 -2.84 -4.36 13.42
CA VAL A 60 -1.57 -4.73 12.78
C VAL A 60 -1.80 -5.69 11.63
N THR A 61 -2.59 -6.75 11.83
CA THR A 61 -2.95 -7.72 10.79
C THR A 61 -3.65 -7.04 9.63
N GLU A 62 -4.66 -6.20 9.91
CA GLU A 62 -5.37 -5.40 8.91
C GLU A 62 -4.40 -4.51 8.10
N LYS A 63 -3.37 -3.95 8.76
CA LYS A 63 -2.36 -3.12 8.07
C LYS A 63 -1.43 -3.95 7.19
N MET A 64 -1.08 -5.17 7.60
CA MET A 64 -0.32 -6.10 6.76
C MET A 64 -1.12 -6.53 5.52
N GLU A 65 -2.38 -6.89 5.68
CA GLU A 65 -3.26 -7.24 4.56
C GLU A 65 -3.42 -6.09 3.56
N ALA A 66 -3.64 -4.86 4.04
CA ALA A 66 -3.67 -3.69 3.15
C ALA A 66 -2.36 -3.52 2.39
N SER A 67 -1.22 -3.79 3.02
CA SER A 67 0.10 -3.70 2.40
C SER A 67 0.30 -4.74 1.30
N MET A 68 -0.21 -5.97 1.51
CA MET A 68 -0.20 -7.01 0.48
C MET A 68 -1.12 -6.64 -0.71
N GLU A 69 -2.35 -6.19 -0.43
CA GLU A 69 -3.29 -5.75 -1.48
C GLU A 69 -2.71 -4.58 -2.30
N ALA A 70 -2.12 -3.59 -1.65
CA ALA A 70 -1.46 -2.48 -2.32
C ALA A 70 -0.25 -2.94 -3.15
N GLY A 71 0.55 -3.87 -2.63
CA GLY A 71 1.66 -4.49 -3.35
C GLY A 71 1.21 -5.19 -4.63
N LEU A 72 0.10 -5.94 -4.58
CA LEU A 72 -0.48 -6.60 -5.75
C LEU A 72 -0.97 -5.59 -6.80
N VAL A 73 -1.51 -4.44 -6.38
CA VAL A 73 -1.90 -3.35 -7.30
C VAL A 73 -0.68 -2.83 -8.05
N VAL A 74 0.42 -2.54 -7.34
CA VAL A 74 1.66 -2.04 -7.94
C VAL A 74 2.29 -3.09 -8.87
N GLN A 75 2.34 -4.36 -8.44
CA GLN A 75 2.85 -5.46 -9.26
C GLN A 75 2.03 -5.65 -10.54
N LYS A 76 0.70 -5.59 -10.45
CA LYS A 76 -0.18 -5.65 -11.61
C LYS A 76 0.02 -4.46 -12.55
N ALA A 77 0.24 -3.26 -12.02
CA ALA A 77 0.55 -2.09 -12.83
C ALA A 77 1.87 -2.24 -13.58
N LEU A 78 2.90 -2.81 -12.94
CA LEU A 78 4.18 -3.13 -13.56
C LEU A 78 4.03 -4.15 -14.69
N LEU A 79 3.32 -5.27 -14.44
CA LEU A 79 3.05 -6.30 -15.46
C LEU A 79 2.28 -5.73 -16.66
N ASN A 80 1.27 -4.90 -16.40
CA ASN A 80 0.50 -4.23 -17.45
C ASN A 80 1.39 -3.29 -18.26
N ALA A 81 2.24 -2.49 -17.61
CA ALA A 81 3.18 -1.60 -18.27
C ALA A 81 4.15 -2.37 -19.18
N MET A 82 4.67 -3.52 -18.74
CA MET A 82 5.51 -4.40 -19.57
C MET A 82 4.74 -4.97 -20.78
N SER A 83 3.43 -5.18 -20.67
CA SER A 83 2.56 -5.60 -21.78
C SER A 83 2.12 -4.46 -22.72
N GLY A 84 2.66 -3.25 -22.54
CA GLY A 84 2.28 -2.05 -23.29
C GLY A 84 0.97 -1.39 -22.83
N ARG A 85 0.34 -1.91 -21.78
CA ARG A 85 -0.89 -1.36 -21.16
C ARG A 85 -0.50 -0.49 -19.97
N TYR A 86 -0.26 0.78 -20.22
CA TYR A 86 0.18 1.71 -19.21
C TYR A 86 -1.00 2.50 -18.59
N ALA A 87 -0.95 2.74 -17.27
CA ALA A 87 -1.91 3.58 -16.56
C ALA A 87 -1.17 4.70 -15.83
N PRO A 88 -1.64 5.97 -15.89
CA PRO A 88 -1.08 7.09 -15.16
C PRO A 88 -0.77 6.76 -13.69
N TRP A 89 0.37 7.25 -13.19
CA TRP A 89 0.83 6.97 -11.83
C TRP A 89 -0.24 7.26 -10.77
N TRP A 90 -1.01 8.36 -10.91
CA TRP A 90 -2.06 8.73 -9.96
C TRP A 90 -3.21 7.72 -9.89
N ILE A 91 -3.55 7.05 -11.00
CA ILE A 91 -4.58 5.99 -11.01
C ILE A 91 -4.08 4.77 -10.23
N THR A 92 -2.82 4.39 -10.46
CA THR A 92 -2.18 3.29 -9.73
C THR A 92 -2.08 3.62 -8.24
N SER A 93 -1.66 4.85 -7.89
CA SER A 93 -1.59 5.32 -6.50
C SER A 93 -2.95 5.31 -5.81
N GLN A 94 -3.99 5.83 -6.46
CA GLN A 94 -5.33 5.83 -5.88
C GLN A 94 -5.82 4.41 -5.59
N LYS A 95 -5.59 3.47 -6.51
CA LYS A 95 -5.92 2.05 -6.31
C LYS A 95 -5.11 1.41 -5.19
N ALA A 96 -3.81 1.72 -5.11
CA ALA A 96 -2.93 1.20 -4.07
C ALA A 96 -3.26 1.75 -2.67
N MET A 97 -3.78 2.98 -2.59
CA MET A 97 -4.20 3.60 -1.32
C MET A 97 -5.57 3.09 -0.82
N GLN A 98 -6.42 2.59 -1.71
CA GLN A 98 -7.79 2.19 -1.36
C GLN A 98 -7.86 1.13 -0.23
N PRO A 99 -7.04 0.05 -0.22
CA PRO A 99 -6.95 -0.90 0.89
C PRO A 99 -6.68 -0.25 2.25
N TYR A 100 -5.74 0.70 2.28
CA TYR A 100 -5.35 1.43 3.48
C TYR A 100 -6.46 2.36 3.95
N HIS A 101 -7.05 3.13 3.04
CA HIS A 101 -8.13 4.05 3.37
C HIS A 101 -9.32 3.30 4.00
N ARG A 102 -9.78 2.22 3.36
CA ARG A 102 -10.90 1.40 3.85
C ARG A 102 -10.68 0.91 5.28
N ARG A 103 -9.50 0.34 5.56
CA ARG A 103 -9.17 -0.22 6.87
C ARG A 103 -8.90 0.85 7.91
N SER A 104 -8.27 1.96 7.53
CA SER A 104 -8.08 3.12 8.42
C SER A 104 -9.42 3.74 8.85
N SER A 105 -10.37 3.89 7.93
CA SER A 105 -11.72 4.38 8.27
C SER A 105 -12.48 3.39 9.15
N ALA A 106 -12.37 2.08 8.91
CA ALA A 106 -12.99 1.06 9.76
C ALA A 106 -12.39 1.08 11.17
N ASN A 107 -11.07 1.19 11.27
CA ASN A 107 -10.32 1.30 12.51
C ASN A 107 -10.74 2.53 13.33
N SER A 108 -10.76 3.71 12.71
CA SER A 108 -11.21 4.95 13.36
C SER A 108 -12.62 4.82 13.96
N ARG A 109 -13.56 4.21 13.23
CA ARG A 109 -14.92 3.95 13.73
C ARG A 109 -14.99 3.00 14.92
N ARG A 110 -14.04 2.07 15.06
CA ARG A 110 -13.99 1.14 16.19
C ARG A 110 -13.36 1.78 17.42
N LEU A 111 -12.36 2.63 17.22
CA LEU A 111 -11.67 3.34 18.30
C LEU A 111 -12.45 4.54 18.83
N SER A 112 -13.39 5.07 18.07
CA SER A 112 -14.25 6.19 18.47
C SER A 112 -15.54 5.76 19.19
N ARG A 113 -15.71 4.47 19.46
CA ARG A 113 -16.85 3.90 20.20
C ARG A 113 -16.38 3.51 21.59
#